data_AF-A0A963MC59-F1
#
_entry.id   AF-A0A963MC59-F1
#
_cell.length_a   1.000
_cell.length_b   1.000
_cell.length_c   1.000
_cell.angle_alpha   90.00
_cell.angle_beta   90.00
_cell.angle_gamma   90.00
#
_symmetry.space_group_name_H-M   'P 1'
#
loop_
_entity.id
_entity.type
_entity.pdbx_description
1 polymer ?
#
loop_
_entity_poly.entity_id
_entity_poly.type
_entity_poly.pdbx_seq_one_letter_code
_entity_poly.pdbx_strand_id
1 'polypeptide(L)'
;MSKAVLTISSKNYGAWALRGWLMAKFAGLDFTEKVIPPDDPAMKAEILLLSSSMLVPSLQHNGIKVWDTLAIGEYLHEIKPKAGLLPDAIKARAHCRAVCGEMHSGFASLRSALPMNLKARFPGFKVWSRAQTDIDRVLAIWKECLATYGGPYLFGKRPCLADAMYAPVVTR
;
A
#
# COMPACT_ATOMS: atom_id res chain seq x y z
N MET A 1 -19.39 13.68 15.80
CA MET A 1 -18.72 13.55 14.48
C MET A 1 -18.92 12.12 14.00
N SER A 2 -19.23 11.90 12.72
CA SER A 2 -19.31 10.52 12.19
C SER A 2 -17.93 9.88 12.24
N LYS A 3 -17.86 8.64 12.72
CA LYS A 3 -16.62 7.88 12.79
C LYS A 3 -16.11 7.60 11.38
N ALA A 4 -14.79 7.70 11.15
CA ALA A 4 -14.20 7.39 9.86
C ALA A 4 -14.48 5.93 9.48
N VAL A 5 -14.78 5.67 8.21
CA VAL A 5 -15.05 4.31 7.70
C VAL A 5 -14.09 4.01 6.56
N LEU A 6 -13.31 2.93 6.70
CA LEU A 6 -12.48 2.40 5.63
C LEU A 6 -13.17 1.18 5.03
N THR A 7 -13.69 1.34 3.81
CA THR A 7 -14.24 0.22 3.03
C THR A 7 -13.11 -0.56 2.38
N ILE A 8 -13.07 -1.87 2.59
CA ILE A 8 -11.99 -2.76 2.11
C ILE A 8 -12.54 -4.11 1.62
N SER A 9 -11.77 -4.82 0.80
CA SER A 9 -12.06 -6.22 0.43
C SER A 9 -11.54 -7.21 1.49
N SER A 10 -10.22 -7.38 1.60
CA SER A 10 -9.57 -8.31 2.51
C SER A 10 -8.15 -7.87 2.81
N LYS A 11 -7.79 -7.84 4.08
CA LYS A 11 -6.41 -7.57 4.53
C LYS A 11 -5.44 -8.73 4.25
N ASN A 12 -5.97 -9.92 3.94
CA ASN A 12 -5.18 -11.14 3.71
C ASN A 12 -4.89 -11.42 2.25
N TYR A 13 -5.81 -11.00 1.35
CA TYR A 13 -5.75 -11.29 -0.08
C TYR A 13 -5.74 -10.02 -0.94
N GLY A 14 -6.32 -8.92 -0.45
CA GLY A 14 -6.37 -7.64 -1.15
C GLY A 14 -5.14 -6.80 -0.85
N ALA A 15 -4.20 -6.75 -1.80
CA ALA A 15 -2.98 -5.97 -1.63
C ALA A 15 -3.27 -4.47 -1.49
N TRP A 16 -4.32 -3.93 -2.14
CA TRP A 16 -4.68 -2.52 -2.02
C TRP A 16 -5.40 -2.26 -0.69
N ALA A 17 -6.31 -3.13 -0.29
CA ALA A 17 -6.98 -3.10 1.00
C ALA A 17 -5.99 -3.05 2.16
N LEU A 18 -4.93 -3.88 2.13
CA LEU A 18 -3.88 -3.86 3.15
C LEU A 18 -3.14 -2.51 3.18
N ARG A 19 -2.79 -1.94 2.01
CA ARG A 19 -2.13 -0.63 1.92
C ARG A 19 -2.94 0.47 2.59
N GLY A 20 -4.20 0.63 2.19
CA GLY A 20 -5.09 1.65 2.75
C GLY A 20 -5.31 1.47 4.26
N TRP A 21 -5.42 0.21 4.71
CA TRP A 21 -5.54 -0.10 6.14
C TRP A 21 -4.28 0.28 6.92
N LEU A 22 -3.09 -0.08 6.43
CA LEU A 22 -1.82 0.28 7.06
C LEU A 22 -1.64 1.80 7.12
N MET A 23 -1.96 2.53 6.05
CA MET A 23 -1.88 3.99 6.02
C MET A 23 -2.76 4.62 7.11
N ALA A 24 -4.02 4.19 7.23
CA ALA A 24 -4.93 4.69 8.25
C ALA A 24 -4.43 4.35 9.67
N LYS A 25 -3.81 3.18 9.87
CA LYS A 25 -3.18 2.80 11.14
C LYS A 25 -1.93 3.63 11.46
N PHE A 26 -1.03 3.81 10.51
CA PHE A 26 0.17 4.65 10.67
C PHE A 26 -0.20 6.11 10.94
N ALA A 27 -1.30 6.60 10.35
CA ALA A 27 -1.85 7.93 10.61
C ALA A 27 -2.40 8.12 12.04
N GLY A 28 -2.61 7.02 12.79
CA GLY A 28 -3.31 7.05 14.07
C GLY A 28 -4.77 7.51 13.94
N LEU A 29 -5.42 7.24 12.80
CA LEU A 29 -6.84 7.56 12.61
C LEU A 29 -7.69 6.55 13.39
N ASP A 30 -8.72 7.02 14.11
CA ASP A 30 -9.77 6.14 14.63
C ASP A 30 -10.80 5.91 13.53
N PHE A 31 -10.90 4.66 13.07
CA PHE A 31 -11.79 4.26 11.98
C PHE A 31 -12.41 2.88 12.23
N THR A 32 -13.55 2.63 11.60
CA THR A 32 -14.13 1.28 11.47
C THR A 32 -13.88 0.72 10.07
N GLU A 33 -13.82 -0.60 9.98
CA GLU A 33 -13.67 -1.31 8.71
C GLU A 33 -15.06 -1.69 8.18
N LYS A 34 -15.32 -1.43 6.90
CA LYS A 34 -16.47 -1.98 6.19
C LYS A 34 -15.97 -2.97 5.13
N VAL A 35 -16.11 -4.25 5.40
CA VAL A 35 -15.74 -5.28 4.43
C VAL A 35 -16.84 -5.41 3.37
N ILE A 36 -16.47 -5.34 2.10
CA ILE A 36 -17.43 -5.56 1.01
C ILE A 36 -17.77 -7.05 0.86
N PRO A 37 -18.99 -7.40 0.40
CA PRO A 37 -19.40 -8.78 0.17
C PRO A 37 -18.49 -9.53 -0.84
N PRO A 38 -18.34 -10.86 -0.73
CA PRO A 38 -17.54 -11.65 -1.66
C PRO A 38 -17.99 -11.61 -3.13
N ASP A 39 -19.27 -11.39 -3.37
CA ASP A 39 -19.91 -11.29 -4.69
C ASP A 39 -19.83 -9.88 -5.30
N ASP A 40 -19.38 -8.89 -4.52
CA ASP A 40 -19.17 -7.51 -4.99
C ASP A 40 -18.14 -7.46 -6.13
N PRO A 41 -18.43 -6.79 -7.26
CA PRO A 41 -17.49 -6.64 -8.36
C PRO A 41 -16.12 -6.07 -7.95
N ALA A 42 -16.08 -5.18 -6.95
CA ALA A 42 -14.84 -4.59 -6.45
C ALA A 42 -13.97 -5.62 -5.69
N MET A 43 -14.58 -6.62 -5.04
CA MET A 43 -13.87 -7.73 -4.41
C MET A 43 -13.15 -8.55 -5.49
N LYS A 44 -13.88 -8.96 -6.53
CA LYS A 44 -13.33 -9.76 -7.63
C LYS A 44 -12.21 -9.01 -8.34
N ALA A 45 -12.44 -7.74 -8.65
CA ALA A 45 -11.47 -6.95 -9.37
C ALA A 45 -10.18 -6.75 -8.57
N GLU A 46 -10.25 -6.63 -7.24
CA GLU A 46 -9.06 -6.55 -6.40
C GLU A 46 -8.28 -7.86 -6.33
N ILE A 47 -8.97 -8.97 -6.11
CA ILE A 47 -8.35 -10.30 -6.04
C ILE A 47 -7.69 -10.66 -7.37
N LEU A 48 -8.34 -10.31 -8.49
CA LEU A 48 -7.84 -10.55 -9.84
C LEU A 48 -6.82 -9.49 -10.31
N LEU A 49 -6.48 -8.51 -9.46
CA LEU A 49 -5.51 -7.45 -9.74
C LEU A 49 -5.84 -6.65 -11.02
N LEU A 50 -7.12 -6.50 -11.35
CA LEU A 50 -7.59 -5.95 -12.63
C LEU A 50 -7.33 -4.45 -12.79
N SER A 51 -7.08 -3.70 -11.70
CA SER A 51 -6.70 -2.29 -11.76
C SER A 51 -6.07 -1.82 -10.43
N SER A 52 -5.34 -0.70 -10.45
CA SER A 52 -4.91 0.05 -9.26
C SER A 52 -5.97 1.04 -8.74
N SER A 53 -6.98 1.36 -9.54
CA SER A 53 -7.97 2.42 -9.30
C SER A 53 -9.38 1.89 -8.95
N MET A 54 -9.46 0.82 -8.17
CA MET A 54 -10.76 0.30 -7.75
C MET A 54 -11.32 1.13 -6.60
N LEU A 55 -12.65 1.16 -6.48
CA LEU A 55 -13.35 1.89 -5.42
C LEU A 55 -13.06 1.36 -3.99
N VAL A 56 -12.16 0.38 -3.84
CA VAL A 56 -11.64 -0.16 -2.58
C VAL A 56 -10.11 -0.29 -2.64
N PRO A 57 -9.37 0.10 -1.59
CA PRO A 57 -9.88 0.68 -0.35
C PRO A 57 -10.47 2.09 -0.57
N SER A 58 -11.53 2.42 0.17
CA SER A 58 -12.09 3.78 0.16
C SER A 58 -12.34 4.28 1.58
N LEU A 59 -11.74 5.42 1.89
CA LEU A 59 -11.88 6.12 3.15
C LEU A 59 -13.01 7.15 3.07
N GLN A 60 -13.96 7.07 4.00
CA GLN A 60 -14.96 8.08 4.25
C GLN A 60 -14.66 8.75 5.60
N HIS A 61 -14.44 10.05 5.59
CA HIS A 61 -14.13 10.81 6.80
C HIS A 61 -14.59 12.27 6.63
N ASN A 62 -15.37 12.78 7.59
CA ASN A 62 -15.90 14.15 7.59
C ASN A 62 -16.61 14.56 6.27
N GLY A 63 -17.39 13.64 5.69
CA GLY A 63 -18.12 13.89 4.44
C GLY A 63 -17.26 13.78 3.16
N ILE A 64 -15.95 13.54 3.29
CA ILE A 64 -15.03 13.34 2.16
C ILE A 64 -14.89 11.85 1.89
N LYS A 65 -15.01 11.45 0.62
CA LYS A 65 -14.75 10.09 0.15
C LYS A 65 -13.48 10.08 -0.72
N VAL A 66 -12.49 9.29 -0.32
CA VAL A 66 -11.22 9.09 -1.05
C VAL A 66 -11.10 7.61 -1.37
N TRP A 67 -10.85 7.24 -2.63
CA TRP A 67 -10.89 5.83 -3.08
C TRP A 67 -9.62 5.38 -3.82
N ASP A 68 -8.60 6.23 -3.88
CA ASP A 68 -7.29 5.89 -4.39
C ASP A 68 -6.28 5.76 -3.24
N THR A 69 -5.37 4.80 -3.30
CA THR A 69 -4.43 4.55 -2.19
C THR A 69 -3.40 5.66 -2.00
N LEU A 70 -2.90 6.27 -3.08
CA LEU A 70 -2.02 7.43 -2.96
C LEU A 70 -2.81 8.63 -2.43
N ALA A 71 -4.01 8.87 -2.95
CA ALA A 71 -4.87 9.94 -2.48
C ALA A 71 -5.27 9.78 -1.00
N ILE A 72 -5.52 8.55 -0.54
CA ILE A 72 -5.76 8.25 0.88
C ILE A 72 -4.53 8.62 1.69
N GLY A 73 -3.34 8.24 1.24
CA GLY A 73 -2.07 8.60 1.88
C GLY A 73 -1.86 10.11 2.03
N GLU A 74 -2.07 10.87 0.94
CA GLU A 74 -1.95 12.34 0.94
C GLU A 74 -3.03 12.99 1.82
N TYR A 75 -4.28 12.55 1.72
CA TYR A 75 -5.37 13.03 2.58
C TYR A 75 -5.05 12.82 4.06
N LEU A 76 -4.59 11.62 4.43
CA LEU A 76 -4.18 11.32 5.81
C LEU A 76 -3.00 12.19 6.26
N HIS A 77 -2.05 12.48 5.37
CA HIS A 77 -0.95 13.40 5.66
C HIS A 77 -1.45 14.83 5.94
N GLU A 78 -2.44 15.31 5.18
CA GLU A 78 -3.06 16.63 5.41
C GLU A 78 -3.81 16.72 6.73
N ILE A 79 -4.63 15.71 7.07
CA ILE A 79 -5.45 15.74 8.30
C ILE A 79 -4.70 15.31 9.57
N LYS A 80 -3.57 14.59 9.42
CA LYS A 80 -2.72 14.10 10.51
C LYS A 80 -1.23 14.34 10.19
N PRO A 81 -0.79 15.61 10.02
CA PRO A 81 0.59 15.90 9.58
C PRO A 81 1.65 15.39 10.57
N LYS A 82 1.32 15.36 11.86
CA LYS A 82 2.21 14.85 12.93
C LYS A 82 2.41 13.33 12.90
N ALA A 83 1.64 12.58 12.12
CA ALA A 83 1.81 11.14 11.99
C ALA A 83 3.11 10.75 11.25
N GLY A 84 3.69 11.65 10.46
CA GLY A 84 4.94 11.39 9.75
C GLY A 84 4.80 10.38 8.61
N LEU A 85 3.63 10.31 7.97
CA LEU A 85 3.39 9.45 6.79
C LEU A 85 4.32 9.79 5.60
N LEU A 86 4.78 11.04 5.52
CA LEU A 86 5.78 11.49 4.58
C LEU A 86 6.95 12.13 5.35
N PRO A 87 8.19 12.01 4.84
CA PRO A 87 9.34 12.69 5.43
C PRO A 87 9.20 14.22 5.47
N ASP A 88 9.80 14.87 6.47
CA ASP A 88 9.76 16.32 6.65
C ASP A 88 10.63 17.07 5.62
N ALA A 89 11.80 16.52 5.31
CA ALA A 89 12.72 17.11 4.33
C ALA A 89 12.18 16.96 2.90
N ILE A 90 12.10 18.06 2.15
CA ILE A 90 11.53 18.08 0.79
C ILE A 90 12.17 17.04 -0.14
N LYS A 91 13.50 16.87 -0.09
CA LYS A 91 14.23 15.86 -0.88
C LYS A 91 13.75 14.44 -0.56
N ALA A 92 13.66 14.11 0.73
CA ALA A 92 13.21 12.78 1.16
C ALA A 92 11.72 12.56 0.86
N ARG A 93 10.88 13.60 1.00
CA ARG A 93 9.45 13.53 0.68
C ARG A 93 9.19 13.33 -0.80
N ALA A 94 9.91 14.03 -1.67
CA ALA A 94 9.83 13.85 -3.11
C ALA A 94 10.23 12.41 -3.50
N HIS A 95 11.32 11.90 -2.91
CA HIS A 95 11.74 10.52 -3.13
C HIS A 95 10.70 9.51 -2.63
N CYS A 96 10.12 9.71 -1.44
CA CYS A 96 9.06 8.86 -0.92
C CYS A 96 7.84 8.82 -1.84
N ARG A 97 7.40 9.97 -2.37
CA ARG A 97 6.29 10.03 -3.33
C ARG A 97 6.60 9.31 -4.63
N ALA A 98 7.82 9.44 -5.16
CA ALA A 98 8.24 8.73 -6.37
C ALA A 98 8.21 7.20 -6.15
N VAL A 99 8.76 6.72 -5.04
CA VAL A 99 8.76 5.30 -4.66
C VAL A 99 7.34 4.76 -4.51
N CYS A 100 6.45 5.51 -3.85
CA CYS A 100 5.03 5.16 -3.74
C CYS A 100 4.34 5.14 -5.11
N GLY A 101 4.61 6.14 -5.96
CA GLY A 101 4.07 6.27 -7.30
C GLY A 101 4.45 5.08 -8.19
N GLU A 102 5.72 4.67 -8.17
CA GLU A 102 6.20 3.51 -8.93
C GLU A 102 5.52 2.21 -8.48
N MET A 103 5.28 2.03 -7.17
CA MET A 103 4.49 0.89 -6.68
C MET A 103 3.02 0.95 -7.09
N HIS A 104 2.46 2.16 -7.12
CA HIS A 104 1.06 2.37 -7.47
C HIS A 104 0.77 2.05 -8.94
N SER A 105 1.62 2.52 -9.86
CA SER A 105 1.40 2.38 -11.31
C SER A 105 2.16 1.23 -11.96
N GLY A 106 3.14 0.63 -11.27
CA GLY A 106 4.06 -0.35 -11.84
C GLY A 106 3.88 -1.79 -11.36
N PHE A 107 4.95 -2.57 -11.56
CA PHE A 107 5.14 -3.95 -11.09
C PHE A 107 4.01 -4.92 -11.45
N ALA A 108 3.41 -4.77 -12.63
CA ALA A 108 2.27 -5.57 -13.04
C ALA A 108 2.63 -7.07 -13.14
N SER A 109 3.84 -7.39 -13.62
CA SER A 109 4.30 -8.78 -13.79
C SER A 109 4.50 -9.44 -12.43
N LEU A 110 5.16 -8.76 -11.49
CA LEU A 110 5.30 -9.21 -10.10
C LEU A 110 3.93 -9.37 -9.43
N ARG A 111 3.04 -8.38 -9.54
CA ARG A 111 1.72 -8.44 -8.91
C ARG A 111 0.90 -9.61 -9.44
N SER A 112 0.88 -9.82 -10.76
CA SER A 112 0.15 -10.93 -11.37
C SER A 112 0.75 -12.31 -11.06
N ALA A 113 2.08 -12.44 -11.07
CA ALA A 113 2.75 -13.72 -10.85
C ALA A 113 2.78 -14.15 -9.37
N LEU A 114 2.86 -13.18 -8.45
CA LEU A 114 2.97 -13.40 -7.01
C LEU A 114 1.88 -12.60 -6.28
N PRO A 115 0.61 -13.01 -6.37
CA PRO A 115 -0.47 -12.35 -5.64
C PRO A 115 -0.28 -12.51 -4.12
N MET A 116 -0.76 -11.52 -3.36
CA MET A 116 -0.66 -11.55 -1.90
C MET A 116 -1.58 -12.63 -1.30
N ASN A 117 -1.04 -13.51 -0.47
CA ASN A 117 -1.81 -14.44 0.34
C ASN A 117 -1.12 -14.67 1.69
N LEU A 118 -1.51 -13.90 2.71
CA LEU A 118 -0.86 -13.95 4.02
C LEU A 118 -1.00 -15.29 4.75
N LYS A 119 -2.00 -16.10 4.37
CA LYS A 119 -2.30 -17.38 5.01
C LYS A 119 -1.55 -18.57 4.40
N ALA A 120 -1.02 -18.42 3.19
CA ALA A 120 -0.34 -19.50 2.49
C ALA A 120 1.19 -19.40 2.62
N ARG A 121 1.87 -20.53 2.38
CA ARG A 121 3.32 -20.63 2.29
C ARG A 121 3.66 -21.51 1.10
N PHE A 122 4.49 -21.02 0.20
CA PHE A 122 4.89 -21.71 -1.03
C PHE A 122 6.42 -21.81 -1.12
N PRO A 123 7.07 -22.63 -0.27
CA PRO A 123 8.52 -22.79 -0.33
C PRO A 123 8.94 -23.35 -1.69
N GLY A 124 10.00 -22.77 -2.28
CA GLY A 124 10.51 -23.20 -3.58
C GLY A 124 9.64 -22.81 -4.78
N PHE A 125 8.71 -21.86 -4.62
CA PHE A 125 7.91 -21.36 -5.75
C PHE A 125 8.81 -20.82 -6.86
N LYS A 126 8.65 -21.34 -8.07
CA LYS A 126 9.45 -20.92 -9.22
C LYS A 126 8.96 -19.58 -9.76
N VAL A 127 9.78 -18.56 -9.63
CA VAL A 127 9.54 -17.25 -10.24
C VAL A 127 9.92 -17.32 -11.72
N TRP A 128 8.98 -16.96 -12.61
CA TRP A 128 9.22 -16.88 -14.04
C TRP A 128 9.92 -15.55 -14.41
N SER A 129 10.72 -15.56 -15.48
CA SER A 129 11.63 -14.46 -15.84
C SER A 129 10.99 -13.07 -15.89
N ARG A 130 9.73 -12.95 -16.32
CA ARG A 130 9.04 -11.65 -16.43
C ARG A 130 8.80 -10.96 -15.08
N ALA A 131 8.59 -11.73 -14.01
CA ALA A 131 8.43 -11.16 -12.67
C ALA A 131 9.79 -10.81 -12.04
N GLN A 132 10.88 -11.43 -12.50
CA GLN A 132 12.21 -11.21 -11.96
C GLN A 132 12.67 -9.76 -12.12
N THR A 133 12.46 -9.15 -13.30
CA THR A 133 12.83 -7.73 -13.51
C THR A 133 12.12 -6.79 -12.53
N ASP A 134 10.82 -7.03 -12.26
CA ASP A 134 10.06 -6.24 -11.29
C ASP A 134 10.60 -6.45 -9.87
N ILE A 135 10.93 -7.69 -9.50
CA ILE A 135 11.54 -8.03 -8.19
C ILE A 135 12.87 -7.31 -8.03
N ASP A 136 13.74 -7.39 -9.04
CA ASP A 136 15.06 -6.77 -9.00
C ASP A 136 14.94 -5.25 -8.83
N ARG A 137 13.96 -4.62 -9.50
CA ARG A 137 13.67 -3.19 -9.33
C ARG A 137 13.18 -2.87 -7.92
N VAL A 138 12.26 -3.66 -7.35
CA VAL A 138 11.82 -3.49 -5.95
C VAL A 138 13.00 -3.59 -4.98
N LEU A 139 13.85 -4.60 -5.15
CA LEU A 139 15.03 -4.80 -4.30
C LEU A 139 16.02 -3.64 -4.44
N ALA A 140 16.19 -3.09 -5.64
CA ALA A 140 17.02 -1.91 -5.86
C ALA A 140 16.48 -0.69 -5.10
N ILE A 141 15.15 -0.43 -5.19
CA ILE A 141 14.49 0.65 -4.45
C ILE A 141 14.71 0.48 -2.94
N TRP A 142 14.49 -0.72 -2.40
CA TRP A 142 14.66 -0.97 -0.97
C TRP A 142 16.10 -0.79 -0.52
N LYS A 143 17.08 -1.30 -1.27
CA LYS A 143 18.50 -1.13 -0.96
C LYS A 143 18.89 0.35 -0.97
N GLU A 144 18.48 1.10 -1.98
CA GLU A 144 18.73 2.54 -2.09
C GLU A 144 18.13 3.30 -0.89
N CYS A 145 16.86 3.04 -0.58
CA CYS A 145 16.15 3.65 0.54
C CYS A 145 16.84 3.35 1.88
N LEU A 146 17.13 2.09 2.16
CA LEU A 146 17.78 1.68 3.42
C LEU A 146 19.21 2.23 3.54
N ALA A 147 19.98 2.26 2.45
CA ALA A 147 21.31 2.87 2.44
C ALA A 147 21.26 4.39 2.66
N THR A 148 20.26 5.07 2.09
CA THR A 148 20.14 6.53 2.15
C THR A 148 19.58 7.02 3.49
N TYR A 149 18.60 6.30 4.05
CA TYR A 149 17.82 6.75 5.21
C TYR A 149 18.08 5.95 6.49
N GLY A 150 18.89 4.90 6.42
CA GLY A 150 19.43 4.17 7.57
C GLY A 150 18.47 3.15 8.21
N GLY A 151 17.24 3.00 7.69
CA GLY A 151 16.30 1.99 8.20
C GLY A 151 15.76 2.25 9.62
N PRO A 152 15.02 1.27 10.20
CA PRO A 152 14.69 -0.03 9.64
C PRO A 152 13.56 0.00 8.59
N TYR A 153 12.90 1.14 8.43
CA TYR A 153 11.88 1.39 7.41
C TYR A 153 12.48 2.15 6.22
N LEU A 154 11.78 2.16 5.08
CA LEU A 154 12.31 2.69 3.83
C LEU A 154 12.81 4.14 3.96
N PHE A 155 12.15 4.96 4.77
CA PHE A 155 12.53 6.36 5.00
C PHE A 155 12.97 6.64 6.45
N GLY A 156 13.55 5.65 7.12
CA GLY A 156 14.23 5.79 8.41
C GLY A 156 13.54 5.08 9.57
N LYS A 157 13.49 5.73 10.74
CA LYS A 157 13.14 5.07 12.01
C LYS A 157 11.66 4.71 12.18
N ARG A 158 10.77 5.34 11.43
CA ARG A 158 9.30 5.18 11.55
C ARG A 158 8.73 4.67 10.23
N PRO A 159 7.70 3.82 10.27
CA PRO A 159 7.01 3.41 9.06
C PRO A 159 6.28 4.62 8.45
N CYS A 160 6.29 4.69 7.12
CA CYS A 160 5.71 5.77 6.36
C CYS A 160 4.83 5.24 5.21
N LEU A 161 4.40 6.13 4.32
CA LEU A 161 3.58 5.79 3.17
C LEU A 161 4.23 4.73 2.28
N ALA A 162 5.55 4.81 2.07
CA ALA A 162 6.28 3.83 1.25
C ALA A 162 6.22 2.43 1.87
N ASP A 163 6.38 2.32 3.19
CA ASP A 163 6.30 1.02 3.87
C ASP A 163 4.91 0.40 3.75
N ALA A 164 3.85 1.21 3.86
CA ALA A 164 2.49 0.73 3.62
C ALA A 164 2.31 0.23 2.18
N MET A 165 2.84 0.96 1.19
CA MET A 165 2.75 0.61 -0.24
C MET A 165 3.46 -0.71 -0.57
N TYR A 166 4.62 -0.96 0.04
CA TYR A 166 5.46 -2.14 -0.24
C TYR A 166 5.21 -3.32 0.72
N ALA A 167 4.48 -3.15 1.82
CA ALA A 167 4.16 -4.25 2.75
C ALA A 167 3.56 -5.50 2.08
N PRO A 168 2.61 -5.40 1.11
CA PRO A 168 2.10 -6.56 0.37
C PRO A 168 3.15 -7.31 -0.46
N VAL A 169 4.30 -6.69 -0.74
CA VAL A 169 5.38 -7.27 -1.54
C VAL A 169 6.33 -8.10 -0.68
N VAL A 170 6.53 -7.70 0.58
CA VAL A 170 7.37 -8.46 1.55
C VAL A 170 6.81 -9.85 1.82
N THR A 171 5.53 -10.08 1.55
CA THR A 171 4.84 -11.34 1.86
C THR A 171 4.89 -12.35 0.71
N ARG A 172 5.63 -12.05 -0.36
CA ARG A 172 5.66 -12.79 -1.63
C ARG A 172 6.97 -13.53 -1.80
#